data_AF-A0A0C2CG54-F1
#
_entry.id   AF-A0A0C2CG54-F1
#
_cell.length_a   1.000
_cell.length_b   1.000
_cell.length_c   1.000
_cell.angle_alpha   90.00
_cell.angle_beta   90.00
_cell.angle_gamma   90.00
#
_symmetry.space_group_name_H-M   'P 1'
#
loop_
_entity.id
_entity.type
_entity.pdbx_description
1 polymer ?
#
loop_
_entity_poly.entity_id
_entity_poly.type
_entity_poly.pdbx_seq_one_letter_code
_entity_poly.pdbx_strand_id
1 'polypeptide(L)'
;MASAGRLALVLVASTISTSKSQYYQQQTRSLSGTPATDGNNVTNAEIYRIITQQLLDGFAIWRVKMFNDRVFVEKTRRSYWLGDRYYRMDNDYYWKSRDTCAYRMNETERRNLVYEDGIPIYDIIYQ
;
A
#
# COMPACT_ATOMS: atom_id res chain seq x y z
N MET A 1 49.31 -48.98 -24.84
CA MET A 1 49.03 -47.85 -23.93
C MET A 1 48.01 -46.95 -24.62
N ALA A 2 46.75 -46.94 -24.18
CA ALA A 2 45.76 -45.98 -24.65
C ALA A 2 44.86 -45.62 -23.45
N SER A 3 45.02 -44.38 -22.97
CA SER A 3 44.32 -43.82 -21.83
C SER A 3 42.95 -43.30 -22.29
N ALA A 4 41.87 -43.84 -21.72
CA ALA A 4 40.51 -43.38 -21.94
C ALA A 4 40.22 -42.19 -21.02
N GLY A 5 40.23 -40.98 -21.58
CA GLY A 5 39.82 -39.76 -20.88
C GLY A 5 38.30 -39.74 -20.67
N ARG A 6 37.86 -39.80 -19.41
CA ARG A 6 36.45 -39.61 -19.03
C ARG A 6 36.14 -38.12 -18.97
N LEU A 7 35.31 -37.64 -19.88
CA LEU A 7 34.67 -36.32 -19.80
C LEU A 7 33.53 -36.39 -18.77
N ALA A 8 33.71 -35.71 -17.63
CA ALA A 8 32.66 -35.53 -16.64
C ALA A 8 31.80 -34.31 -17.05
N LEU A 9 30.53 -34.56 -17.36
CA LEU A 9 29.54 -33.52 -17.64
C LEU A 9 29.04 -32.96 -16.30
N VAL A 10 29.39 -31.71 -15.98
CA VAL A 10 28.90 -31.03 -14.77
C VAL A 10 27.57 -30.34 -15.10
N LEU A 11 26.47 -30.89 -14.60
CA LEU A 11 25.17 -30.23 -14.62
C LEU A 11 25.13 -29.15 -13.52
N VAL A 12 25.16 -27.88 -13.93
CA VAL A 12 24.92 -26.75 -13.02
C VAL A 12 23.41 -26.52 -12.96
N ALA A 13 22.76 -27.04 -11.92
CA ALA A 13 21.37 -26.73 -11.62
C ALA A 13 21.30 -25.31 -11.03
N SER A 14 20.92 -24.32 -11.84
CA SER A 14 20.64 -22.97 -11.37
C SER A 14 19.33 -22.97 -10.57
N THR A 15 19.43 -22.94 -9.25
CA THR A 15 18.28 -22.71 -8.37
C THR A 15 17.84 -21.26 -8.53
N ILE A 16 16.73 -21.04 -9.22
CA ILE A 16 16.04 -19.74 -9.23
C ILE A 16 15.45 -19.55 -7.83
N SER A 17 16.18 -18.85 -6.96
CA SER A 17 15.65 -18.40 -5.68
C SER A 17 14.57 -17.35 -5.96
N THR A 18 13.30 -17.72 -5.87
CA THR A 18 12.20 -16.74 -5.82
C THR A 18 12.37 -15.90 -4.55
N SER A 19 12.96 -14.71 -4.70
CA SER A 19 12.97 -13.69 -3.68
C SER A 19 11.54 -13.23 -3.47
N LYS A 20 10.81 -13.83 -2.52
CA LYS A 20 9.62 -13.20 -1.97
C LYS A 20 10.08 -11.87 -1.40
N SER A 21 9.68 -10.77 -2.04
CA SER A 21 9.88 -9.42 -1.51
C SER A 21 9.21 -9.34 -0.16
N GLN A 22 9.94 -9.60 0.92
CA GLN A 22 9.54 -9.23 2.26
C GLN A 22 9.56 -7.71 2.30
N TYR A 23 8.44 -7.08 1.92
CA TYR A 23 8.14 -5.73 2.35
C TYR A 23 8.09 -5.80 3.87
N TYR A 24 9.24 -5.53 4.52
CA TYR A 24 9.26 -5.19 5.94
C TYR A 24 8.24 -4.07 6.11
N GLN A 25 7.19 -4.32 6.89
CA GLN A 25 6.18 -3.31 7.21
C GLN A 25 6.87 -2.18 7.97
N GLN A 26 7.38 -1.19 7.26
CA GLN A 26 7.68 0.09 7.87
C GLN A 26 6.36 0.67 8.34
N GLN A 27 6.31 1.02 9.62
CA GLN A 27 5.15 1.70 10.18
C GLN A 27 4.96 3.02 9.44
N THR A 28 3.74 3.23 8.92
CA THR A 28 3.41 4.44 8.20
C THR A 28 3.66 5.64 9.10
N ARG A 29 4.46 6.61 8.63
CA ARG A 29 4.66 7.86 9.36
C ARG A 29 3.37 8.68 9.38
N SER A 30 3.24 9.64 10.26
CA SER A 30 2.18 10.63 10.28
C SER A 30 2.59 11.84 9.43
N LEU A 31 1.65 12.77 9.22
CA LEU A 31 1.93 14.08 8.61
C LEU A 31 2.79 14.98 9.53
N SER A 32 2.83 14.71 10.84
CA SER A 32 3.72 15.37 11.80
C SER A 32 5.10 14.69 11.94
N GLY A 33 5.34 13.58 11.25
CA GLY A 33 6.61 12.86 11.26
C GLY A 33 6.76 11.80 12.36
N THR A 34 5.81 11.71 13.29
CA THR A 34 5.68 10.59 14.25
C THR A 34 5.15 9.33 13.57
N PRO A 35 5.06 8.16 14.22
CA PRO A 35 4.28 7.05 13.68
C PRO A 35 2.79 7.37 13.60
N ALA A 36 2.12 6.95 12.53
CA ALA A 36 0.66 6.99 12.43
C ALA A 36 0.03 5.94 13.36
N THR A 37 -1.18 6.22 13.84
CA THR A 37 -1.97 5.27 14.63
C THR A 37 -2.84 4.40 13.73
N ASP A 38 -3.33 3.26 14.21
CA ASP A 38 -4.24 2.41 13.42
C ASP A 38 -5.65 3.01 13.29
N GLY A 39 -5.91 4.12 13.99
CA GLY A 39 -7.22 4.74 14.02
C GLY A 39 -8.24 3.96 14.87
N ASN A 40 -9.52 4.19 14.60
CA ASN A 40 -10.62 3.54 15.31
C ASN A 40 -11.37 2.60 14.34
N ASN A 41 -11.65 1.37 14.77
CA ASN A 41 -12.31 0.34 13.96
C ASN A 41 -13.62 0.80 13.29
N VAL A 42 -14.46 1.56 14.00
CA VAL A 42 -15.73 2.10 13.46
C VAL A 42 -15.46 3.10 12.36
N THR A 43 -14.45 3.96 12.56
CA THR A 43 -14.05 4.93 11.54
C THR A 43 -13.45 4.21 10.34
N ASN A 44 -12.53 3.26 10.54
CA ASN A 44 -11.90 2.48 9.49
C ASN A 44 -12.93 1.75 8.60
N ALA A 45 -13.90 1.07 9.21
CA ALA A 45 -14.96 0.37 8.49
C ALA A 45 -15.84 1.32 7.68
N GLU A 46 -16.19 2.49 8.24
CA GLU A 46 -16.98 3.49 7.53
C GLU A 46 -16.20 4.10 6.36
N ILE A 47 -14.90 4.33 6.52
CA ILE A 47 -14.03 4.86 5.46
C ILE A 47 -13.91 3.86 4.32
N TYR A 48 -13.60 2.60 4.66
CA TYR A 48 -13.55 1.54 3.68
C TYR A 48 -14.85 1.55 2.88
N ARG A 49 -16.00 1.57 3.55
CA ARG A 49 -17.30 1.60 2.89
C ARG A 49 -17.46 2.82 1.98
N ILE A 50 -17.18 4.04 2.43
CA ILE A 50 -17.41 5.27 1.65
C ILE A 50 -16.48 5.33 0.43
N ILE A 51 -15.19 5.13 0.64
CA ILE A 51 -14.16 5.27 -0.39
C ILE A 51 -14.25 4.11 -1.37
N THR A 52 -14.43 2.88 -0.89
CA THR A 52 -14.41 1.72 -1.77
C THR A 52 -15.74 1.39 -2.41
N GLN A 53 -16.91 1.71 -1.83
CA GLN A 53 -18.17 1.59 -2.59
C GLN A 53 -18.22 2.55 -3.77
N GLN A 54 -17.60 3.74 -3.65
CA GLN A 54 -17.53 4.68 -4.77
C GLN A 54 -16.49 4.28 -5.83
N LEU A 55 -15.42 3.56 -5.44
CA LEU A 55 -14.25 3.32 -6.30
C LEU A 55 -14.07 1.85 -6.75
N LEU A 56 -14.52 0.88 -5.97
CA LEU A 56 -14.20 -0.56 -6.12
C LEU A 56 -15.40 -1.45 -6.48
N ASP A 57 -16.63 -0.94 -6.52
CA ASP A 57 -17.79 -1.68 -7.05
C ASP A 57 -17.76 -1.82 -8.60
N GLY A 58 -16.73 -1.27 -9.25
CA GLY A 58 -16.48 -1.43 -10.69
C GLY A 58 -15.53 -2.59 -11.01
N PHE A 59 -15.71 -3.23 -12.17
CA PHE A 59 -14.81 -4.28 -12.71
C PHE A 59 -13.38 -3.80 -13.05
N ALA A 60 -13.03 -2.54 -12.75
CA ALA A 60 -11.79 -1.90 -13.15
C ALA A 60 -10.79 -1.81 -11.99
N ILE A 61 -9.51 -2.00 -12.30
CA ILE A 61 -8.41 -1.75 -11.37
C ILE A 61 -8.25 -0.24 -11.20
N TRP A 62 -8.36 0.26 -9.97
CA TRP A 62 -8.15 1.67 -9.66
C TRP A 62 -6.66 1.95 -9.47
N ARG A 63 -6.12 2.89 -10.24
CA ARG A 63 -4.71 3.27 -10.22
C ARG A 63 -4.52 4.64 -9.57
N VAL A 64 -3.84 4.66 -8.44
CA VAL A 64 -3.53 5.88 -7.70
C VAL A 64 -2.27 6.54 -8.26
N LYS A 65 -2.43 7.76 -8.77
CA LYS A 65 -1.33 8.62 -9.24
C LYS A 65 -0.71 9.41 -8.08
N MET A 66 0.46 10.02 -8.34
CA MET A 66 1.17 10.87 -7.37
C MET A 66 0.30 12.03 -6.83
N PHE A 67 -0.63 12.52 -7.64
CA PHE A 67 -1.57 13.59 -7.29
C PHE A 67 -2.99 13.07 -7.08
N ASN A 68 -3.17 11.79 -6.72
CA ASN A 68 -4.52 11.33 -6.44
C ASN A 68 -5.01 12.06 -5.19
N ASP A 69 -6.04 12.87 -5.41
CA ASP A 69 -6.42 13.95 -4.51
C ASP A 69 -6.88 13.44 -3.15
N ARG A 70 -6.57 14.24 -2.13
CA ARG A 70 -7.19 14.16 -0.82
C ARG A 70 -8.70 14.23 -0.96
N VAL A 71 -9.40 13.23 -0.43
CA VAL A 71 -10.86 13.25 -0.37
C VAL A 71 -11.29 13.73 1.01
N PHE A 72 -12.08 14.79 1.09
CA PHE A 72 -12.72 15.18 2.35
C PHE A 72 -14.09 14.52 2.45
N VAL A 73 -14.31 13.74 3.50
CA VAL A 73 -15.60 13.10 3.77
C VAL A 73 -16.29 13.85 4.91
N GLU A 74 -17.38 14.53 4.59
CA GLU A 74 -18.11 15.36 5.55
C GLU A 74 -18.68 14.56 6.72
N LYS A 75 -19.15 13.33 6.46
CA LYS A 75 -19.72 12.44 7.48
C LYS A 75 -18.74 12.15 8.64
N THR A 76 -17.47 11.95 8.33
CA THR A 76 -16.42 11.71 9.34
C THR A 76 -15.66 12.99 9.70
N ARG A 77 -15.86 14.08 8.95
CA ARG A 77 -15.15 15.36 9.05
C ARG A 77 -13.64 15.20 8.94
N ARG A 78 -13.19 14.36 8.01
CA ARG A 78 -11.79 13.95 7.88
C ARG A 78 -11.34 13.96 6.42
N SER A 79 -10.05 14.13 6.26
CA SER A 79 -9.33 14.06 4.99
C SER A 79 -8.74 12.67 4.81
N TYR A 80 -8.77 12.17 3.58
CA TYR A 80 -8.40 10.80 3.22
C TYR A 80 -7.44 10.77 2.04
N TRP A 81 -6.48 9.86 2.11
CA TRP A 81 -5.54 9.57 1.03
C TRP A 81 -5.47 8.08 0.78
N LEU A 82 -5.43 7.70 -0.50
CA LEU A 82 -5.25 6.31 -0.91
C LEU A 82 -3.75 6.02 -0.97
N GLY A 83 -3.27 5.29 0.02
CA GLY A 83 -1.86 4.90 0.09
C GLY A 83 -0.96 5.86 0.86
N ASP A 84 0.18 5.31 1.22
CA ASP A 84 1.22 5.86 2.08
C ASP A 84 2.37 6.56 1.32
N ARG A 85 2.39 6.50 -0.01
CA ARG A 85 3.52 7.01 -0.80
C ARG A 85 3.47 8.52 -0.99
N TYR A 86 2.28 9.06 -1.25
CA TYR A 86 2.13 10.43 -1.76
C TYR A 86 1.44 11.38 -0.79
N TYR A 87 0.71 10.89 0.21
CA TYR A 87 -0.04 11.75 1.14
C TYR A 87 0.84 12.77 1.89
N ARG A 88 2.14 12.48 2.08
CA ARG A 88 3.09 13.43 2.71
C ARG A 88 3.43 14.63 1.83
N MET A 89 3.19 14.54 0.53
CA MET A 89 3.35 15.66 -0.39
C MET A 89 2.21 16.67 -0.26
N ASP A 90 1.11 16.30 0.41
CA ASP A 90 -0.02 17.16 0.75
C ASP A 90 0.13 17.74 2.18
N ASN A 91 1.28 18.37 2.43
CA ASN A 91 1.68 18.85 3.76
C ASN A 91 1.17 20.26 4.10
N ASP A 92 0.55 20.98 3.17
CA ASP A 92 0.08 22.36 3.42
C ASP A 92 -1.30 22.39 4.12
N TYR A 93 -2.03 21.28 4.15
CA TYR A 93 -3.44 21.24 4.54
C TYR A 93 -3.75 20.29 5.69
N TYR A 94 -2.74 19.80 6.39
CA TYR A 94 -2.94 18.92 7.55
C TYR A 94 -3.19 19.72 8.83
N TRP A 95 -4.04 19.17 9.68
CA TRP A 95 -4.43 19.76 10.95
C TRP A 95 -3.45 19.30 12.03
N LYS A 96 -2.60 20.21 12.52
CA LYS A 96 -1.59 19.87 13.57
C LYS A 96 -2.20 19.29 14.85
N SER A 97 -3.44 19.63 15.16
CA SER A 97 -4.16 19.14 16.34
C SER A 97 -4.79 17.75 16.18
N ARG A 98 -4.63 17.11 15.01
CA ARG A 98 -5.22 15.81 14.72
C ARG A 98 -4.14 14.78 14.39
N ASP A 99 -4.30 13.60 14.96
CA ASP A 99 -3.43 12.48 14.63
C ASP A 99 -3.70 11.96 13.22
N THR A 100 -2.62 11.61 12.53
CA THR A 100 -2.71 10.83 11.29
C THR A 100 -2.92 9.37 11.64
N CYS A 101 -3.90 8.76 10.98
CA CYS A 101 -4.19 7.35 11.10
C CYS A 101 -3.87 6.62 9.79
N ALA A 102 -3.40 5.37 9.91
CA ALA A 102 -3.14 4.47 8.80
C ALA A 102 -4.00 3.22 8.97
N TYR A 103 -5.09 3.13 8.22
CA TYR A 103 -5.94 1.96 8.21
C TYR A 103 -5.37 0.90 7.25
N ARG A 104 -4.82 -0.18 7.82
CA ARG A 104 -4.32 -1.33 7.07
C ARG A 104 -5.46 -2.19 6.54
N MET A 105 -5.61 -2.21 5.23
CA MET A 105 -6.58 -3.04 4.53
C MET A 105 -6.14 -4.50 4.47
N ASN A 106 -7.11 -5.41 4.51
CA ASN A 106 -6.91 -6.82 4.23
C ASN A 106 -6.76 -7.09 2.72
N GLU A 107 -6.44 -8.34 2.35
CA GLU A 107 -6.17 -8.70 0.96
C GLU A 107 -7.38 -8.56 0.02
N THR A 108 -8.59 -8.79 0.54
CA THR A 108 -9.83 -8.64 -0.24
C THR A 108 -10.14 -7.17 -0.46
N GLU A 109 -9.99 -6.36 0.58
CA GLU A 109 -10.22 -4.91 0.57
C GLU A 109 -9.32 -4.18 -0.43
N ARG A 110 -8.08 -4.62 -0.59
CA ARG A 110 -7.09 -3.97 -1.48
C ARG A 110 -6.95 -4.57 -2.88
N ARG A 111 -7.72 -5.61 -3.23
CA ARG A 111 -7.50 -6.42 -4.45
C ARG A 111 -7.40 -5.61 -5.74
N ASN A 112 -8.20 -4.54 -5.85
CA ASN A 112 -8.29 -3.69 -7.05
C ASN A 112 -7.70 -2.29 -6.83
N LEU A 113 -6.91 -2.10 -5.77
CA LEU A 113 -6.34 -0.80 -5.41
C LEU A 113 -4.80 -0.86 -5.48
N VAL A 114 -4.26 -0.20 -6.51
CA VAL A 114 -2.81 -0.18 -6.78
C VAL A 114 -2.35 1.23 -7.10
N TYR A 115 -1.05 1.48 -6.95
CA TYR A 115 -0.42 2.66 -7.53
C TYR A 115 -0.34 2.54 -9.06
N GLU A 116 -0.05 3.66 -9.73
CA GLU A 116 0.09 3.71 -11.19
C GLU A 116 1.10 2.67 -11.73
N ASP A 117 2.20 2.46 -11.00
CA ASP A 117 3.25 1.47 -11.27
C ASP A 117 2.85 0.01 -10.98
N GLY A 118 1.62 -0.22 -10.51
CA GLY A 118 1.09 -1.54 -10.19
C GLY A 118 1.45 -2.07 -8.80
N ILE A 119 2.17 -1.30 -7.98
CA ILE A 119 2.48 -1.71 -6.61
C ILE A 119 1.19 -1.67 -5.76
N PRO A 120 0.92 -2.69 -4.92
CA PRO A 120 -0.28 -2.73 -4.09
C PRO A 120 -0.31 -1.59 -3.08
N ILE A 121 -1.52 -1.09 -2.82
CA ILE A 121 -1.76 -0.17 -1.72
C ILE A 121 -2.22 -0.98 -0.50
N TYR A 122 -1.59 -0.73 0.64
CA TYR A 122 -1.91 -1.43 1.88
C TYR A 122 -2.71 -0.59 2.87
N ASP A 123 -2.48 0.72 2.88
CA ASP A 123 -3.03 1.61 3.89
C ASP A 123 -3.90 2.70 3.25
N ILE A 124 -5.05 2.98 3.88
CA ILE A 124 -5.76 4.26 3.69
C ILE A 124 -5.30 5.19 4.79
N ILE A 125 -4.78 6.35 4.42
CA ILE A 125 -4.32 7.35 5.38
C ILE A 125 -5.43 8.36 5.61
N TYR A 126 -5.60 8.80 6.86
CA TYR A 126 -6.59 9.82 7.16
C TYR A 126 -6.26 10.70 8.36
N GLN A 127 -6.92 11.86 8.44
CA GLN A 127 -6.81 12.82 9.54
C GLN A 127 -8.10 13.59 9.76
#